data_AF-C9R8B3-F1
#
_entry.id   AF-C9R8B3-F1
#
_cell.length_a   1.000
_cell.length_b   1.000
_cell.length_c   1.000
_cell.angle_alpha   90.00
_cell.angle_beta   90.00
_cell.angle_gamma   90.00
#
_symmetry.space_group_name_H-M   'P 1'
#
loop_
_entity.id
_entity.type
_entity.pdbx_description
1 polymer ?
#
loop_
_entity_poly.entity_id
_entity_poly.type
_entity_poly.pdbx_seq_one_letter_code
_entity_poly.pdbx_strand_id
1 'polypeptide(L)'
;MRENRPVVDEERLWIRFPGGAGKVEEKRSYPLELPHLNGDVRFVLSVEKRGGVWGVREIRVDEEESDADPWEALGDLAALRWYVLSREERRRELPPLLGWWDEGDLTVAACLPEEFGEKRPFAEQAGKDSLRDKRAWLCWWPSPAAWEASRRVVESTPLKRFEVNFFTFNEWIRRPDVLEEEREGFDAEFEGEDLTPEERESLRAFYRADTYARYLRRIRTMLLHFELNGRPVELKVGNVERARAFFREKGLSPLDPAAWAAASHAFDEMPECVLEVLDACGPLGEAVSPTDLKAAIGLYSHMPGSPQLPDFVGAAVCAGSQQVFALAAWLNPLRGEEALDAATEAVMEELTRRGVSKVAVISEEFLPIDVCPCCGKLTLRVPTEWLKPQPVRKRKVGRNDPCPCGSGLKYKKCCGKNR
;
A
#
# COMPACT_ATOMS: atom_id res chain seq x y z
N MET A 1 -21.75 -7.85 -31.91
CA MET A 1 -21.77 -8.90 -30.86
C MET A 1 -21.71 -8.16 -29.54
N ARG A 2 -22.75 -8.21 -28.70
CA ARG A 2 -22.68 -7.60 -27.36
C ARG A 2 -21.78 -8.51 -26.54
N GLU A 3 -20.59 -8.04 -26.19
CA GLU A 3 -19.69 -8.81 -25.34
C GLU A 3 -20.39 -9.08 -24.01
N ASN A 4 -20.31 -10.33 -23.58
CA ASN A 4 -20.93 -10.86 -22.36
C ASN A 4 -20.09 -10.39 -21.14
N ARG A 5 -19.94 -9.07 -20.98
CA ARG A 5 -19.14 -8.44 -19.92
C ARG A 5 -19.97 -8.27 -18.64
N PRO A 6 -19.35 -8.33 -17.46
CA PRO A 6 -20.02 -7.92 -16.22
C PRO A 6 -20.46 -6.46 -16.32
N VAL A 7 -21.59 -6.16 -15.69
CA VAL A 7 -22.11 -4.80 -15.53
C VAL A 7 -21.75 -4.33 -14.12
N VAL A 8 -20.99 -3.24 -14.05
CA VAL A 8 -20.62 -2.58 -12.80
C VAL A 8 -21.63 -1.47 -12.52
N ASP A 9 -22.05 -1.34 -11.27
CA ASP A 9 -22.89 -0.23 -10.81
C ASP A 9 -22.33 0.23 -9.46
N GLU A 10 -21.67 1.39 -9.54
CA GLU A 10 -20.86 2.02 -8.50
C GLU A 10 -21.74 2.56 -7.37
N GLU A 11 -22.95 3.07 -7.68
CA GLU A 11 -23.90 3.57 -6.68
C GLU A 11 -24.37 2.47 -5.72
N ARG A 12 -24.41 1.22 -6.20
CA ARG A 12 -24.87 0.06 -5.41
C ARG A 12 -23.75 -0.87 -4.98
N LEU A 13 -22.49 -0.53 -5.31
CA LEU A 13 -21.31 -1.33 -5.02
C LEU A 13 -21.46 -2.80 -5.43
N TRP A 14 -21.98 -3.04 -6.62
CA TRP A 14 -22.20 -4.41 -7.12
C TRP A 14 -21.77 -4.62 -8.57
N ILE A 15 -21.47 -5.88 -8.87
CA ILE A 15 -21.09 -6.37 -10.19
C ILE A 15 -22.06 -7.46 -10.57
N ARG A 16 -22.70 -7.34 -11.72
CA ARG A 16 -23.61 -8.35 -12.26
C ARG A 16 -23.00 -9.05 -13.46
N PHE A 17 -22.79 -10.35 -13.31
CA PHE A 17 -22.26 -11.21 -14.37
C PHE A 17 -23.41 -11.71 -15.24
N PRO A 18 -23.22 -11.83 -16.57
CA PRO A 18 -24.26 -12.34 -17.46
C PRO A 18 -24.75 -13.72 -17.01
N GLY A 19 -26.07 -13.91 -16.94
CA GLY A 19 -26.65 -15.20 -16.57
C GLY A 19 -26.50 -16.24 -17.68
N GLY A 20 -26.29 -17.49 -17.29
CA GLY A 20 -26.39 -18.63 -18.20
C GLY A 20 -27.83 -18.89 -18.66
N ALA A 21 -28.00 -19.55 -19.82
CA ALA A 21 -29.29 -20.01 -20.28
C ALA A 21 -29.85 -21.12 -19.36
N GLY A 22 -31.17 -21.15 -19.16
CA GLY A 22 -31.85 -22.18 -18.34
C GLY A 22 -32.41 -21.64 -17.01
N LYS A 23 -33.16 -22.47 -16.30
CA LYS A 23 -33.78 -22.13 -15.00
C LYS A 23 -32.72 -22.22 -13.89
N VAL A 24 -32.81 -21.33 -12.90
CA VAL A 24 -32.01 -21.43 -11.67
C VAL A 24 -32.47 -22.66 -10.89
N GLU A 25 -31.56 -23.60 -10.69
CA GLU A 25 -31.76 -24.80 -9.88
C GLU A 25 -31.44 -24.51 -8.41
N GLU A 26 -30.34 -23.80 -8.18
CA GLU A 26 -29.79 -23.52 -6.85
C GLU A 26 -29.07 -22.16 -6.86
N LYS A 27 -29.08 -21.46 -5.72
CA LYS A 27 -28.34 -20.22 -5.50
C LYS A 27 -27.63 -20.28 -4.16
N ARG A 28 -26.39 -19.83 -4.11
CA ARG A 28 -25.58 -19.72 -2.87
C ARG A 28 -24.85 -18.38 -2.86
N SER A 29 -24.50 -17.91 -1.68
CA SER A 29 -23.77 -16.65 -1.47
C SER A 29 -22.69 -16.87 -0.42
N TYR A 30 -21.50 -16.32 -0.66
CA TYR A 30 -20.32 -16.51 0.19
C TYR A 30 -19.72 -15.15 0.53
N PRO A 31 -19.55 -14.81 1.81
CA PRO A 31 -18.72 -13.68 2.21
C PRO A 31 -17.25 -14.04 2.00
N LEU A 32 -16.55 -13.26 1.17
CA LEU A 32 -15.18 -13.48 0.77
C LEU A 32 -14.34 -12.22 1.03
N GLU A 33 -13.04 -12.41 1.11
CA GLU A 33 -12.06 -11.35 1.37
C GLU A 33 -10.87 -11.52 0.44
N LEU A 34 -10.38 -10.41 -0.12
CA LEU A 34 -9.19 -10.35 -0.95
C LEU A 34 -8.29 -9.19 -0.51
N PRO A 35 -6.96 -9.41 -0.45
CA PRO A 35 -6.00 -8.32 -0.36
C PRO A 35 -6.18 -7.34 -1.52
N HIS A 36 -6.32 -6.07 -1.21
CA HIS A 36 -6.50 -4.99 -2.17
C HIS A 36 -5.58 -3.81 -1.83
N LEU A 37 -5.78 -2.67 -2.49
CA LEU A 37 -4.96 -1.48 -2.32
C LEU A 37 -5.04 -0.99 -0.88
N ASN A 38 -3.87 -0.90 -0.26
CA ASN A 38 -3.67 -0.37 1.08
C ASN A 38 -4.51 -1.03 2.19
N GLY A 39 -5.05 -2.24 1.96
CA GLY A 39 -5.94 -2.94 2.88
C GLY A 39 -6.56 -4.19 2.25
N ASP A 40 -7.68 -4.63 2.79
CA ASP A 40 -8.46 -5.76 2.27
C ASP A 40 -9.82 -5.29 1.77
N VAL A 41 -10.32 -5.91 0.70
CA VAL A 41 -11.70 -5.73 0.24
C VAL A 41 -12.54 -6.93 0.66
N ARG A 42 -13.65 -6.66 1.36
CA ARG A 42 -14.64 -7.66 1.77
C ARG A 42 -15.87 -7.56 0.86
N PHE A 43 -16.36 -8.71 0.39
CA PHE A 43 -17.46 -8.76 -0.57
C PHE A 43 -18.25 -10.06 -0.49
N VAL A 44 -19.53 -10.01 -0.85
CA VAL A 44 -20.38 -11.20 -0.97
C VAL A 44 -20.48 -11.63 -2.42
N LEU A 45 -20.01 -12.85 -2.72
CA LEU A 45 -20.10 -13.46 -4.05
C LEU A 45 -21.28 -14.43 -4.11
N SER A 46 -22.22 -14.17 -5.01
CA SER A 46 -23.36 -15.03 -5.29
C SER A 46 -23.14 -15.88 -6.53
N VAL A 47 -23.39 -17.18 -6.39
CA VAL A 47 -23.32 -18.18 -7.46
C VAL A 47 -24.69 -18.79 -7.73
N GLU A 48 -24.95 -19.15 -8.98
CA GLU A 48 -26.16 -19.86 -9.40
C GLU A 48 -25.80 -21.15 -10.12
N LYS A 49 -26.59 -22.21 -9.91
CA LYS A 49 -26.54 -23.45 -10.65
C LYS A 49 -27.62 -23.46 -11.73
N ARG A 50 -27.24 -23.70 -12.98
CA ARG A 50 -28.15 -23.82 -14.13
C ARG A 50 -27.69 -24.96 -15.02
N GLY A 51 -28.57 -25.93 -15.30
CA GLY A 51 -28.24 -27.08 -16.13
C GLY A 51 -27.08 -27.91 -15.55
N GLY A 52 -26.99 -28.03 -14.22
CA GLY A 52 -25.90 -28.73 -13.55
C GLY A 52 -24.60 -27.94 -13.36
N VAL A 53 -24.44 -26.78 -14.00
CA VAL A 53 -23.19 -25.99 -13.98
C VAL A 53 -23.32 -24.79 -13.05
N TRP A 54 -22.30 -24.57 -12.21
CA TRP A 54 -22.20 -23.38 -11.35
C TRP A 54 -21.56 -22.21 -12.09
N GLY A 55 -22.08 -21.01 -11.87
CA GLY A 55 -21.49 -19.78 -12.36
C GLY A 55 -21.69 -18.62 -11.39
N VAL A 56 -20.77 -17.66 -11.41
CA VAL A 56 -20.91 -16.42 -10.66
C VAL A 56 -22.02 -15.57 -11.27
N ARG A 57 -22.86 -14.99 -10.41
CA ARG A 57 -23.98 -14.15 -10.81
C ARG A 57 -23.81 -12.71 -10.39
N GLU A 58 -23.38 -12.49 -9.16
CA GLU A 58 -23.34 -11.17 -8.54
C GLU A 58 -22.22 -11.11 -7.51
N ILE A 59 -21.51 -9.99 -7.47
CA ILE A 59 -20.61 -9.63 -6.36
C ILE A 59 -21.13 -8.33 -5.77
N ARG A 60 -21.15 -8.23 -4.45
CA ARG A 60 -21.48 -6.99 -3.73
C ARG A 60 -20.35 -6.68 -2.76
N VAL A 61 -19.72 -5.53 -2.89
CA VAL A 61 -18.68 -5.08 -1.97
C VAL A 61 -19.34 -4.57 -0.69
N ASP A 62 -18.73 -4.89 0.45
CA ASP A 62 -19.14 -4.42 1.76
C ASP A 62 -18.30 -3.21 2.14
N GLU A 63 -18.90 -2.02 2.10
CA GLU A 63 -18.21 -0.76 2.42
C GLU A 63 -17.89 -0.64 3.91
N GLU A 64 -18.75 -1.16 4.80
CA GLU A 64 -18.55 -1.04 6.24
C GLU A 64 -17.46 -1.98 6.75
N GLU A 65 -17.29 -3.12 6.09
CA GLU A 65 -16.29 -4.11 6.45
C GLU A 65 -15.02 -4.03 5.60
N SER A 66 -14.93 -3.21 4.55
CA SER A 66 -13.69 -3.10 3.76
C SER A 66 -12.71 -2.09 4.36
N ASP A 67 -11.44 -2.46 4.42
CA ASP A 67 -10.36 -1.55 4.81
C ASP A 67 -9.84 -0.74 3.60
N ALA A 68 -10.06 -1.26 2.38
CA ALA A 68 -9.76 -0.60 1.11
C ALA A 68 -10.96 0.19 0.55
N ASP A 69 -10.70 1.11 -0.38
CA ASP A 69 -11.73 1.86 -1.13
C ASP A 69 -12.65 0.89 -1.91
N PRO A 70 -13.97 0.83 -1.57
CA PRO A 70 -14.91 -0.10 -2.18
C PRO A 70 -15.20 0.16 -3.66
N TRP A 71 -15.18 1.43 -4.09
CA TRP A 71 -15.49 1.83 -5.47
C TRP A 71 -14.36 1.41 -6.40
N GLU A 72 -13.12 1.63 -5.99
CA GLU A 72 -11.94 1.18 -6.73
C GLU A 72 -11.86 -0.34 -6.82
N ALA A 73 -12.12 -1.03 -5.71
CA ALA A 73 -12.10 -2.49 -5.68
C ALA A 73 -13.15 -3.10 -6.63
N LEU A 74 -14.28 -2.41 -6.85
CA LEU A 74 -15.34 -2.86 -7.74
C LEU A 74 -14.87 -3.04 -9.19
N GLY A 75 -14.10 -2.07 -9.71
CA GLY A 75 -13.54 -2.13 -11.06
C GLY A 75 -12.54 -3.28 -11.22
N ASP A 76 -11.70 -3.49 -10.20
CA ASP A 76 -10.71 -4.56 -10.20
C ASP A 76 -11.35 -5.96 -10.11
N LEU A 77 -12.31 -6.14 -9.20
CA LEU A 77 -13.04 -7.40 -9.04
C LEU A 77 -13.82 -7.77 -10.32
N ALA A 78 -14.31 -6.77 -11.05
CA ALA A 78 -15.00 -6.96 -12.33
C ALA A 78 -14.04 -7.38 -13.46
N ALA A 79 -12.76 -7.03 -13.36
CA ALA A 79 -11.74 -7.42 -14.33
C ALA A 79 -11.31 -8.89 -14.20
N LEU A 80 -11.51 -9.49 -13.02
CA LEU A 80 -11.15 -10.88 -12.74
C LEU A 80 -11.98 -11.89 -13.53
N ARG A 81 -11.42 -13.10 -13.67
CA ARG A 81 -12.08 -14.29 -14.19
C ARG A 81 -12.44 -15.20 -13.03
N TRP A 82 -13.73 -15.33 -12.79
CA TRP A 82 -14.26 -16.13 -11.69
C TRP A 82 -14.62 -17.53 -12.14
N TYR A 83 -14.20 -18.53 -11.36
CA TYR A 83 -14.51 -19.93 -11.58
C TYR A 83 -15.15 -20.52 -10.32
N VAL A 84 -16.17 -21.35 -10.50
CA VAL A 84 -16.80 -22.13 -9.43
C VAL A 84 -16.63 -23.58 -9.80
N LEU A 85 -15.76 -24.28 -9.06
CA LEU A 85 -15.34 -25.64 -9.35
C LEU A 85 -15.95 -26.59 -8.32
N SER A 86 -16.43 -27.74 -8.76
CA SER A 86 -16.64 -28.87 -7.87
C SER A 86 -15.29 -29.50 -7.46
N ARG A 87 -15.31 -30.39 -6.47
CA ARG A 87 -14.11 -31.15 -6.04
C ARG A 87 -13.43 -31.91 -7.19
N GLU A 88 -14.20 -32.44 -8.13
CA GLU A 88 -13.69 -33.22 -9.26
C GLU A 88 -13.02 -32.32 -10.32
N GLU A 89 -13.41 -31.05 -10.38
CA GLU A 89 -12.91 -30.07 -11.34
C GLU A 89 -11.61 -29.38 -10.90
N ARG A 90 -11.06 -29.70 -9.72
CA ARG A 90 -9.80 -29.11 -9.20
C ARG A 90 -8.54 -29.45 -10.03
N ARG A 91 -8.65 -30.35 -11.00
CA ARG A 91 -7.59 -30.64 -11.98
C ARG A 91 -7.61 -29.71 -13.20
N ARG A 92 -8.63 -28.86 -13.31
CA ARG A 92 -8.79 -27.92 -14.41
C ARG A 92 -7.61 -26.94 -14.45
N GLU A 93 -7.17 -26.64 -15.66
CA GLU A 93 -6.23 -25.55 -15.90
C GLU A 93 -6.98 -24.21 -15.82
N LEU A 94 -6.47 -23.33 -14.96
CA LEU A 94 -6.98 -21.97 -14.78
C LEU A 94 -5.92 -20.96 -15.17
N PRO A 95 -6.31 -19.73 -15.58
CA PRO A 95 -5.38 -18.61 -15.65
C PRO A 95 -4.67 -18.37 -14.30
N PRO A 96 -3.71 -17.42 -14.22
CA PRO A 96 -3.01 -17.11 -12.98
C PRO A 96 -3.98 -16.84 -11.84
N LEU A 97 -3.87 -17.65 -10.79
CA LEU A 97 -4.76 -17.62 -9.63
C LEU A 97 -4.38 -16.44 -8.71
N LEU A 98 -5.33 -15.54 -8.47
CA LEU A 98 -5.17 -14.42 -7.54
C LEU A 98 -5.60 -14.81 -6.11
N GLY A 99 -6.69 -15.57 -5.99
CA GLY A 99 -7.24 -16.02 -4.71
C GLY A 99 -8.24 -17.14 -4.89
N TRP A 100 -8.50 -17.92 -3.84
CA TRP A 100 -9.44 -19.02 -3.86
C TRP A 100 -9.99 -19.35 -2.47
N TRP A 101 -11.20 -19.92 -2.44
CA TRP A 101 -11.93 -20.26 -1.22
C TRP A 101 -12.67 -21.59 -1.38
N ASP A 102 -12.59 -22.43 -0.36
CA ASP A 102 -13.32 -23.69 -0.29
C ASP A 102 -14.61 -23.51 0.52
N GLU A 103 -15.74 -23.55 -0.18
CA GLU A 103 -17.07 -23.28 0.35
C GLU A 103 -17.95 -24.53 0.21
N GLY A 104 -17.88 -25.40 1.22
CA GLY A 104 -18.60 -26.67 1.26
C GLY A 104 -18.08 -27.68 0.24
N ASP A 105 -18.90 -27.99 -0.78
CA ASP A 105 -18.56 -28.87 -1.90
C ASP A 105 -18.01 -28.13 -3.13
N LEU A 106 -17.91 -26.80 -3.07
CA LEU A 106 -17.43 -25.96 -4.14
C LEU A 106 -16.11 -25.26 -3.77
N THR A 107 -15.35 -24.91 -4.80
CA THR A 107 -14.19 -24.04 -4.73
C THR A 107 -14.46 -22.82 -5.61
N VAL A 108 -14.42 -21.64 -5.02
CA VAL A 108 -14.47 -20.38 -5.76
C VAL A 108 -13.03 -19.95 -6.03
N ALA A 109 -12.72 -19.63 -7.28
CA ALA A 109 -11.39 -19.18 -7.68
C ALA A 109 -11.49 -17.85 -8.45
N ALA A 110 -10.72 -16.87 -7.97
CA ALA A 110 -10.50 -15.58 -8.59
C ALA A 110 -9.20 -15.64 -9.39
N CYS A 111 -9.27 -15.51 -10.71
CA CYS A 111 -8.11 -15.58 -11.59
C CYS A 111 -7.89 -14.24 -12.32
N LEU A 112 -6.63 -13.90 -12.56
CA LEU A 112 -6.27 -12.83 -13.46
C LEU A 112 -6.61 -13.21 -14.92
N PRO A 113 -6.89 -12.24 -15.80
CA PRO A 113 -6.94 -12.47 -17.24
C PRO A 113 -5.70 -13.20 -17.81
N GLU A 114 -5.88 -13.95 -18.89
CA GLU A 114 -4.83 -14.79 -19.51
C GLU A 114 -3.62 -13.99 -20.04
N GLU A 115 -3.78 -12.69 -20.27
CA GLU A 115 -2.69 -11.79 -20.65
C GLU A 115 -1.63 -11.62 -19.54
N PHE A 116 -1.99 -11.88 -18.27
CA PHE A 116 -1.05 -11.80 -17.15
C PHE A 116 -0.23 -13.08 -16.94
N GLY A 117 -0.55 -14.16 -17.66
CA GLY A 117 0.21 -15.41 -17.58
C GLY A 117 -0.54 -16.62 -18.12
N GLU A 118 0.22 -17.69 -18.30
CA GLU A 118 -0.28 -18.95 -18.86
C GLU A 118 -1.20 -19.70 -17.89
N LYS A 119 -2.06 -20.55 -18.45
CA LYS A 119 -2.91 -21.42 -17.65
C LYS A 119 -2.10 -22.55 -17.03
N ARG A 120 -2.40 -22.87 -15.78
CA ARG A 120 -1.82 -24.00 -15.05
C ARG A 120 -2.88 -24.74 -14.24
N PRO A 121 -2.70 -26.03 -13.93
CA PRO A 121 -3.62 -26.76 -13.08
C PRO A 121 -3.89 -26.04 -11.76
N PHE A 122 -5.15 -25.90 -11.35
CA PHE A 122 -5.53 -25.23 -10.09
C PHE A 122 -4.74 -25.76 -8.88
N ALA A 123 -4.59 -27.08 -8.78
CA ALA A 123 -3.87 -27.71 -7.67
C ALA A 123 -2.38 -27.30 -7.56
N GLU A 124 -1.74 -26.91 -8.67
CA GLU A 124 -0.36 -26.42 -8.66
C GLU A 124 -0.27 -24.97 -8.18
N GLN A 125 -1.29 -24.16 -8.49
CA GLN A 125 -1.35 -22.75 -8.13
C GLN A 125 -1.86 -22.53 -6.69
N ALA A 126 -2.77 -23.38 -6.23
CA ALA A 126 -3.37 -23.31 -4.88
C ALA A 126 -2.42 -23.83 -3.77
N GLY A 127 -1.27 -24.41 -4.13
CA GLY A 127 -0.27 -24.91 -3.19
C GLY A 127 0.59 -23.79 -2.60
N LYS A 128 1.19 -24.04 -1.42
CA LYS A 128 2.10 -23.10 -0.73
C LYS A 128 3.39 -22.77 -1.51
N ASP A 129 3.75 -23.57 -2.51
CA ASP A 129 4.91 -23.38 -3.40
C ASP A 129 4.63 -22.41 -4.56
N SER A 130 3.43 -21.80 -4.65
CA SER A 130 3.04 -20.85 -5.71
C SER A 130 3.87 -19.54 -5.73
N LEU A 131 4.61 -19.27 -4.66
CA LEU A 131 5.52 -18.13 -4.46
C LEU A 131 6.75 -18.09 -5.39
N ARG A 132 7.00 -19.15 -6.19
CA ARG A 132 8.20 -19.25 -7.03
C ARG A 132 8.12 -18.48 -8.34
N ASP A 133 6.96 -17.94 -8.68
CA ASP A 133 6.85 -17.13 -9.89
C ASP A 133 7.40 -15.73 -9.62
N LYS A 134 8.61 -15.45 -10.11
CA LYS A 134 9.26 -14.13 -9.98
C LYS A 134 8.36 -12.97 -10.48
N ARG A 135 7.38 -13.25 -11.33
CA ARG A 135 6.38 -12.27 -11.80
C ARG A 135 5.43 -11.82 -10.68
N ALA A 136 5.11 -12.71 -9.75
CA ALA A 136 4.30 -12.40 -8.57
C ALA A 136 4.98 -11.35 -7.68
N TRP A 137 6.33 -11.31 -7.70
CA TRP A 137 7.07 -10.27 -7.00
C TRP A 137 6.91 -8.90 -7.67
N LEU A 138 6.77 -8.82 -9.00
CA LEU A 138 6.62 -7.53 -9.65
C LEU A 138 5.25 -6.93 -9.35
N CYS A 139 4.15 -7.65 -9.55
CA CYS A 139 2.82 -7.18 -9.20
C CYS A 139 1.85 -8.37 -9.06
N TRP A 140 1.36 -8.60 -7.85
CA TRP A 140 0.44 -9.71 -7.58
C TRP A 140 -0.93 -9.54 -8.24
N TRP A 141 -1.49 -8.33 -8.16
CA TRP A 141 -2.75 -7.95 -8.77
C TRP A 141 -2.53 -6.74 -9.69
N PRO A 142 -2.28 -6.95 -10.98
CA PRO A 142 -2.02 -5.85 -11.91
C PRO A 142 -3.22 -4.93 -12.08
N SER A 143 -2.98 -3.63 -12.30
CA SER A 143 -4.01 -2.65 -12.66
C SER A 143 -4.38 -2.80 -14.14
N PRO A 144 -5.65 -3.11 -14.50
CA PRO A 144 -6.06 -3.23 -15.89
C PRO A 144 -5.79 -1.96 -16.72
N ALA A 145 -6.01 -0.78 -16.13
CA ALA A 145 -5.78 0.50 -16.78
C ALA A 145 -4.28 0.74 -17.05
N ALA A 146 -3.42 0.47 -16.08
CA ALA A 146 -1.97 0.60 -16.23
C ALA A 146 -1.40 -0.38 -17.26
N TRP A 147 -1.93 -1.61 -17.27
CA TRP A 147 -1.57 -2.63 -18.24
C TRP A 147 -1.91 -2.20 -19.67
N GLU A 148 -3.15 -1.74 -19.88
CA GLU A 148 -3.61 -1.24 -21.18
C GLU A 148 -2.78 -0.04 -21.66
N ALA A 149 -2.47 0.90 -20.77
CA ALA A 149 -1.61 2.03 -21.09
C ALA A 149 -0.21 1.57 -21.53
N SER A 150 0.37 0.60 -20.81
CA SER A 150 1.67 0.01 -21.14
C SER A 150 1.66 -0.68 -22.50
N ARG A 151 0.59 -1.43 -22.80
CA ARG A 151 0.39 -2.09 -24.09
C ARG A 151 0.37 -1.08 -25.24
N ARG A 152 -0.44 -0.03 -25.11
CA ARG A 152 -0.52 1.05 -26.12
C ARG A 152 0.83 1.72 -26.36
N VAL A 153 1.60 1.96 -25.29
CA VAL A 153 2.96 2.51 -25.41
C VAL A 153 3.85 1.57 -26.23
N VAL A 154 3.88 0.28 -25.89
CA VAL A 154 4.71 -0.72 -26.61
C VAL A 154 4.30 -0.87 -28.07
N GLU A 155 3.00 -0.86 -28.37
CA GLU A 155 2.48 -1.00 -29.73
C GLU A 155 2.71 0.25 -30.60
N SER A 156 2.73 1.43 -29.98
CA SER A 156 2.86 2.71 -30.69
C SER A 156 4.30 3.19 -30.86
N THR A 157 5.28 2.53 -30.24
CA THR A 157 6.68 2.99 -30.23
C THR A 157 7.65 1.96 -30.81
N PRO A 158 8.68 2.39 -31.59
CA PRO A 158 9.74 1.50 -32.04
C PRO A 158 10.79 1.23 -30.95
N LEU A 159 10.65 1.82 -29.76
CA LEU A 159 11.62 1.66 -28.67
C LEU A 159 11.75 0.20 -28.25
N LYS A 160 13.00 -0.21 -28.02
CA LYS A 160 13.36 -1.54 -27.53
C LYS A 160 13.66 -1.58 -26.05
N ARG A 161 13.88 -0.41 -25.44
CA ARG A 161 14.19 -0.25 -24.02
C ARG A 161 13.30 0.84 -23.46
N PHE A 162 12.83 0.63 -22.23
CA PHE A 162 11.93 1.53 -21.54
C PHE A 162 12.57 2.01 -20.24
N GLU A 163 12.22 3.24 -19.85
CA GLU A 163 12.60 3.80 -18.55
C GLU A 163 11.29 4.14 -17.81
N VAL A 164 11.21 3.77 -16.54
CA VAL A 164 10.06 4.03 -15.68
C VAL A 164 10.53 4.85 -14.49
N ASN A 165 9.86 5.97 -14.23
CA ASN A 165 10.24 6.87 -13.13
C ASN A 165 9.51 6.48 -11.84
N PHE A 166 10.28 6.08 -10.84
CA PHE A 166 9.83 5.83 -9.47
C PHE A 166 10.11 7.04 -8.58
N PHE A 167 9.07 7.59 -7.96
CA PHE A 167 9.17 8.64 -6.96
C PHE A 167 8.85 8.02 -5.60
N THR A 168 9.80 8.14 -4.67
CA THR A 168 9.56 7.84 -3.26
C THR A 168 8.41 8.71 -2.74
N PHE A 169 7.80 8.36 -1.59
CA PHE A 169 6.67 9.14 -1.07
C PHE A 169 7.03 10.63 -0.91
N ASN A 170 8.20 10.96 -0.35
CA ASN A 170 8.60 12.36 -0.16
C ASN A 170 8.80 13.13 -1.46
N GLU A 171 9.30 12.48 -2.52
CA GLU A 171 9.43 13.13 -3.82
C GLU A 171 8.09 13.21 -4.56
N TRP A 172 7.25 12.19 -4.43
CA TRP A 172 5.95 12.11 -5.07
C TRP A 172 5.00 13.22 -4.58
N ILE A 173 4.89 13.45 -3.27
CA ILE A 173 4.04 14.52 -2.71
C ILE A 173 4.52 15.94 -3.04
N ARG A 174 5.72 16.11 -3.60
CA ARG A 174 6.27 17.41 -4.01
C ARG A 174 5.93 17.78 -5.46
N ARG A 175 5.33 16.84 -6.19
CA ARG A 175 4.96 17.01 -7.59
C ARG A 175 3.69 17.86 -7.74
N PRO A 176 3.72 18.97 -8.50
CA PRO A 176 2.55 19.83 -8.66
C PRO A 176 1.36 19.16 -9.35
N ASP A 177 1.57 18.27 -10.33
CA ASP A 177 0.51 17.50 -10.96
C ASP A 177 -0.21 16.58 -9.97
N VAL A 178 0.55 15.92 -9.08
CA VAL A 178 -0.02 15.09 -8.00
C VAL A 178 -0.82 15.91 -7.01
N LEU A 179 -0.31 17.06 -6.58
CA LEU A 179 -1.02 17.93 -5.64
C LEU A 179 -2.31 18.52 -6.23
N GLU A 180 -2.34 18.76 -7.54
CA GLU A 180 -3.53 19.21 -8.25
C GLU A 180 -4.55 18.07 -8.43
N GLU A 181 -4.11 16.89 -8.86
CA GLU A 181 -4.93 15.68 -8.95
C GLU A 181 -5.54 15.31 -7.60
N GLU A 182 -4.76 15.35 -6.51
CA GLU A 182 -5.24 15.08 -5.16
C GLU A 182 -6.30 16.10 -4.72
N ARG A 183 -6.07 17.39 -5.00
CA ARG A 183 -7.04 18.44 -4.65
C ARG A 183 -8.35 18.23 -5.41
N GLU A 184 -8.29 18.05 -6.72
CA GLU A 184 -9.46 17.89 -7.58
C GLU A 184 -10.23 16.60 -7.26
N GLY A 185 -9.52 15.49 -7.06
CA GLY A 185 -10.11 14.21 -6.70
C GLY A 185 -10.79 14.25 -5.33
N PHE A 186 -10.11 14.79 -4.31
CA PHE A 186 -10.68 14.95 -2.98
C PHE A 186 -11.90 15.88 -2.98
N ASP A 187 -11.82 17.02 -3.68
CA ASP A 187 -12.93 17.97 -3.75
C ASP A 187 -14.14 17.37 -4.47
N ALA A 188 -13.93 16.51 -5.47
CA ALA A 188 -15.00 15.83 -6.20
C ALA A 188 -15.67 14.71 -5.37
N GLU A 189 -14.89 13.97 -4.58
CA GLU A 189 -15.38 12.85 -3.78
C GLU A 189 -16.17 13.31 -2.55
N PHE A 190 -15.69 14.37 -1.88
CA PHE A 190 -16.29 14.87 -0.64
C PHE A 190 -17.05 16.20 -0.82
N GLU A 191 -17.52 16.47 -2.05
CA GLU A 191 -18.30 17.68 -2.34
C GLU A 191 -19.62 17.68 -1.56
N GLY A 192 -19.86 18.72 -0.77
CA GLY A 192 -21.11 18.88 -0.02
C GLY A 192 -21.18 18.17 1.33
N GLU A 193 -20.14 17.43 1.72
CA GLU A 193 -20.03 16.81 3.04
C GLU A 193 -19.72 17.85 4.14
N ASP A 194 -20.45 17.80 5.25
CA ASP A 194 -20.27 18.69 6.41
C ASP A 194 -19.18 18.16 7.36
N LEU A 195 -17.93 18.24 6.90
CA LEU A 195 -16.75 17.72 7.61
C LEU A 195 -16.12 18.78 8.52
N THR A 196 -15.79 18.41 9.75
CA THR A 196 -14.92 19.21 10.62
C THR A 196 -13.50 19.31 10.02
N PRO A 197 -12.69 20.31 10.42
CA PRO A 197 -11.31 20.40 9.94
C PRO A 197 -10.45 19.17 10.24
N GLU A 198 -10.69 18.49 11.37
CA GLU A 198 -9.95 17.28 11.77
C GLU A 198 -10.35 16.05 10.94
N GLU A 199 -11.66 15.88 10.67
CA GLU A 199 -12.16 14.83 9.79
C GLU A 199 -11.66 15.03 8.36
N ARG A 200 -11.70 16.27 7.85
CA ARG A 200 -11.21 16.62 6.52
C ARG A 200 -9.74 16.27 6.34
N GLU A 201 -8.90 16.60 7.33
CA GLU A 201 -7.47 16.28 7.26
C GLU A 201 -7.21 14.78 7.37
N SER A 202 -8.01 14.06 8.18
CA SER A 202 -7.91 12.61 8.31
C SER A 202 -8.29 11.90 7.00
N LEU A 203 -9.39 12.32 6.36
CA LEU A 203 -9.82 11.80 5.07
C LEU A 203 -8.81 12.14 3.96
N ARG A 204 -8.25 13.36 3.95
CA ARG A 204 -7.21 13.72 2.98
C ARG A 204 -5.96 12.85 3.14
N ALA A 205 -5.57 12.52 4.37
CA ALA A 205 -4.45 11.62 4.62
C ALA A 205 -4.73 10.20 4.09
N PHE A 206 -5.92 9.67 4.36
CA PHE A 206 -6.35 8.37 3.80
C PHE A 206 -6.33 8.39 2.27
N TYR A 207 -6.96 9.39 1.65
CA TYR A 207 -7.01 9.56 0.21
C TYR A 207 -5.61 9.62 -0.41
N ARG A 208 -4.69 10.37 0.21
CA ARG A 208 -3.30 10.45 -0.25
C ARG A 208 -2.56 9.12 -0.13
N ALA A 209 -2.77 8.38 0.95
CA ALA A 209 -2.17 7.06 1.15
C ALA A 209 -2.64 6.08 0.06
N ASP A 210 -3.94 6.05 -0.20
CA ASP A 210 -4.54 5.20 -1.23
C ASP A 210 -4.08 5.60 -2.65
N THR A 211 -4.06 6.90 -2.96
CA THR A 211 -3.55 7.41 -4.24
C THR A 211 -2.09 7.02 -4.45
N TYR A 212 -1.26 7.03 -3.39
CA TYR A 212 0.12 6.56 -3.49
C TYR A 212 0.20 5.03 -3.67
N ALA A 213 -0.67 4.26 -3.03
CA ALA A 213 -0.78 2.81 -3.26
C ALA A 213 -1.16 2.49 -4.72
N ARG A 214 -2.10 3.25 -5.32
CA ARG A 214 -2.43 3.18 -6.76
C ARG A 214 -1.22 3.52 -7.63
N TYR A 215 -0.47 4.57 -7.27
CA TYR A 215 0.75 4.93 -7.96
C TYR A 215 1.78 3.78 -7.98
N LEU A 216 2.03 3.16 -6.83
CA LEU A 216 2.94 2.00 -6.72
C LEU A 216 2.45 0.83 -7.55
N ARG A 217 1.17 0.47 -7.45
CA ARG A 217 0.57 -0.60 -8.27
C ARG A 217 0.70 -0.33 -9.76
N ARG A 218 0.52 0.93 -10.20
CA ARG A 218 0.69 1.33 -11.60
C ARG A 218 2.12 1.11 -12.08
N ILE A 219 3.12 1.58 -11.32
CA ILE A 219 4.54 1.37 -11.64
C ILE A 219 4.84 -0.12 -11.74
N ARG A 220 4.45 -0.89 -10.73
CA ARG A 220 4.65 -2.34 -10.68
C ARG A 220 3.97 -3.10 -11.81
N THR A 221 2.77 -2.68 -12.19
CA THR A 221 2.05 -3.22 -13.35
C THR A 221 2.80 -2.94 -14.66
N MET A 222 3.32 -1.72 -14.84
CA MET A 222 4.12 -1.37 -16.02
C MET A 222 5.38 -2.23 -16.11
N LEU A 223 6.10 -2.41 -15.00
CA LEU A 223 7.29 -3.25 -14.93
C LEU A 223 6.98 -4.71 -15.27
N LEU A 224 5.90 -5.26 -14.70
CA LEU A 224 5.43 -6.60 -15.01
C LEU A 224 5.09 -6.73 -16.51
N HIS A 225 4.40 -5.75 -17.09
CA HIS A 225 4.07 -5.75 -18.51
C HIS A 225 5.32 -5.81 -19.39
N PHE A 226 6.32 -4.98 -19.10
CA PHE A 226 7.56 -4.96 -19.88
C PHE A 226 8.32 -6.27 -19.75
N GLU A 227 8.42 -6.83 -18.53
CA GLU A 227 9.08 -8.11 -18.27
C GLU A 227 8.40 -9.26 -19.04
N LEU A 228 7.07 -9.36 -18.96
CA LEU A 228 6.28 -10.39 -19.65
C LEU A 228 6.37 -10.33 -21.18
N ASN A 229 6.60 -9.14 -21.73
CA ASN A 229 6.71 -8.92 -23.17
C ASN A 229 8.16 -8.88 -23.66
N GLY A 230 9.13 -9.30 -22.83
CA GLY A 230 10.56 -9.34 -23.18
C GLY A 230 11.12 -7.97 -23.55
N ARG A 231 10.64 -6.90 -22.90
CA ARG A 231 11.06 -5.52 -23.13
C ARG A 231 11.97 -5.08 -21.97
N PRO A 232 13.29 -4.90 -22.20
CA PRO A 232 14.19 -4.37 -21.18
C PRO A 232 13.67 -3.06 -20.60
N VAL A 233 13.60 -2.99 -19.27
CA VAL A 233 13.15 -1.81 -18.53
C VAL A 233 14.17 -1.41 -17.46
N GLU A 234 14.44 -0.11 -17.34
CA GLU A 234 15.15 0.48 -16.21
C GLU A 234 14.16 1.22 -15.30
N LEU A 235 14.33 1.07 -13.99
CA LEU A 235 13.65 1.91 -13.01
C LEU A 235 14.57 3.08 -12.66
N LYS A 236 14.07 4.31 -12.71
CA LYS A 236 14.81 5.54 -12.39
C LYS A 236 14.28 6.18 -11.12
N VAL A 237 15.15 6.73 -10.29
CA VAL A 237 14.73 7.45 -9.06
C VAL A 237 14.41 8.90 -9.40
N GLY A 238 13.13 9.20 -9.43
CA GLY A 238 12.60 10.53 -9.66
C GLY A 238 13.07 11.53 -8.61
N ASN A 239 13.43 12.72 -9.07
CA ASN A 239 13.82 13.83 -8.22
C ASN A 239 13.14 15.12 -8.71
N VAL A 240 12.29 15.72 -7.88
CA VAL A 240 11.44 16.87 -8.26
C VAL A 240 12.28 18.09 -8.64
N GLU A 241 13.43 18.31 -8.01
CA GLU A 241 14.27 19.46 -8.30
C GLU A 241 14.97 19.33 -9.66
N ARG A 242 15.51 18.14 -9.95
CA ARG A 242 16.08 17.82 -11.27
C ARG A 242 15.02 17.87 -12.36
N ALA A 243 13.82 17.36 -12.10
CA ALA A 243 12.68 17.43 -13.02
C ALA A 243 12.31 18.89 -13.34
N ARG A 244 12.19 19.74 -12.31
CA ARG A 244 11.89 21.18 -12.49
C ARG A 244 12.98 21.89 -13.28
N ALA A 245 14.26 21.53 -13.11
CA ALA A 245 15.35 22.07 -13.92
C ALA A 245 15.19 21.67 -15.39
N PHE A 246 14.90 20.39 -15.65
CA PHE A 246 14.62 19.89 -17.00
C PHE A 246 13.40 20.59 -17.64
N PHE A 247 12.31 20.77 -16.90
CA PHE A 247 11.11 21.44 -17.42
C PHE A 247 11.38 22.89 -17.83
N ARG A 248 12.16 23.63 -17.03
CA ARG A 248 12.57 25.00 -17.40
C ARG A 248 13.42 25.02 -18.66
N GLU A 249 14.30 24.04 -18.84
CA GLU A 249 15.14 23.94 -20.05
C GLU A 249 14.31 23.61 -21.30
N LYS A 250 13.32 22.70 -21.18
CA LYS A 250 12.52 22.23 -22.32
C LYS A 250 11.21 23.00 -22.54
N GLY A 251 10.87 23.95 -21.67
CA GLY A 251 9.61 24.67 -21.72
C GLY A 251 8.38 23.79 -21.44
N LEU A 252 8.54 22.77 -20.58
CA LEU A 252 7.46 21.85 -20.21
C LEU A 252 6.73 22.33 -18.95
N SER A 253 5.46 21.94 -18.81
CA SER A 253 4.67 22.26 -17.61
C SER A 253 4.88 21.20 -16.53
N PRO A 254 5.13 21.58 -15.26
CA PRO A 254 5.13 20.62 -14.14
C PRO A 254 3.74 20.09 -13.78
N LEU A 255 2.67 20.65 -14.37
CA LEU A 255 1.29 20.16 -14.24
C LEU A 255 0.93 19.12 -15.33
N ASP A 256 1.79 18.92 -16.32
CA ASP A 256 1.59 17.90 -17.35
C ASP A 256 2.22 16.57 -16.90
N PRO A 257 1.43 15.52 -16.64
CA PRO A 257 1.96 14.21 -16.24
C PRO A 257 2.94 13.62 -17.27
N ALA A 258 2.78 13.92 -18.57
CA ALA A 258 3.69 13.43 -19.61
C ALA A 258 5.09 14.04 -19.50
N ALA A 259 5.20 15.28 -18.99
CA ALA A 259 6.49 15.91 -18.74
C ALA A 259 7.30 15.13 -17.70
N TRP A 260 6.64 14.63 -16.65
CA TRP A 260 7.27 13.81 -15.61
C TRP A 260 7.81 12.48 -16.13
N ALA A 261 7.16 11.86 -17.13
CA ALA A 261 7.71 10.70 -17.82
C ALA A 261 8.94 11.10 -18.67
N ALA A 262 8.85 12.19 -19.42
CA ALA A 262 9.95 12.68 -20.27
C ALA A 262 11.21 13.06 -19.48
N ALA A 263 11.08 13.44 -18.21
CA ALA A 263 12.19 13.77 -17.32
C ALA A 263 13.10 12.59 -16.95
N SER A 264 12.81 11.36 -17.42
CA SER A 264 13.55 10.13 -17.05
C SER A 264 15.07 10.23 -17.22
N HIS A 265 15.53 10.85 -18.31
CA HIS A 265 16.95 11.07 -18.59
C HIS A 265 17.66 12.02 -17.60
N ALA A 266 16.92 12.77 -16.78
CA ALA A 266 17.47 13.63 -15.72
C ALA A 266 17.64 12.88 -14.38
N PHE A 267 17.23 11.61 -14.33
CA PHE A 267 17.23 10.77 -13.14
C PHE A 267 18.27 9.66 -13.22
N ASP A 268 18.75 9.25 -12.05
CA ASP A 268 19.69 8.14 -11.94
C ASP A 268 18.93 6.80 -11.98
N GLU A 269 19.59 5.74 -12.45
CA GLU A 269 19.06 4.38 -12.31
C GLU A 269 18.86 4.06 -10.82
N MET A 270 17.74 3.41 -10.50
CA MET A 270 17.45 2.99 -9.14
C MET A 270 18.38 1.84 -8.74
N PRO A 271 19.17 2.00 -7.65
CA PRO A 271 19.94 0.90 -7.08
C PRO A 271 18.99 -0.17 -6.49
N GLU A 272 19.51 -1.15 -5.77
CA GLU A 272 18.72 -2.19 -5.10
C GLU A 272 17.68 -1.59 -4.14
N CYS A 273 18.03 -0.51 -3.44
CA CYS A 273 17.09 0.25 -2.62
C CYS A 273 17.47 1.73 -2.50
N VAL A 274 16.48 2.59 -2.23
CA VAL A 274 16.67 4.02 -1.93
C VAL A 274 16.25 4.30 -0.49
N LEU A 275 17.20 4.74 0.34
CA LEU A 275 16.95 5.09 1.74
C LEU A 275 16.54 6.56 1.89
N GLU A 276 15.39 6.80 2.52
CA GLU A 276 14.90 8.12 2.91
C GLU A 276 14.89 8.30 4.43
N VAL A 277 15.17 9.52 4.87
CA VAL A 277 14.99 9.96 6.25
C VAL A 277 13.73 10.81 6.32
N LEU A 278 12.80 10.39 7.16
CA LEU A 278 11.51 11.06 7.36
C LEU A 278 11.55 11.84 8.67
N ASP A 279 11.26 13.14 8.62
CA ASP A 279 11.15 13.94 9.83
C ASP A 279 9.93 13.51 10.65
N ALA A 280 10.02 13.60 11.99
CA ALA A 280 8.87 13.44 12.84
C ALA A 280 7.82 14.54 12.61
N CYS A 281 6.55 14.17 12.78
CA CYS A 281 5.44 15.12 12.81
C CYS A 281 5.39 15.85 14.16
N GLY A 282 5.11 17.16 14.14
CA GLY A 282 4.96 18.00 15.34
C GLY A 282 6.25 18.65 15.84
N PRO A 283 6.18 19.50 16.90
CA PRO A 283 7.36 20.14 17.46
C PRO A 283 8.31 19.08 18.03
N LEU A 284 9.59 19.15 17.64
CA LEU A 284 10.65 18.37 18.27
C LEU A 284 10.70 18.75 19.75
N GLY A 285 10.13 17.92 20.62
CA GLY A 285 10.24 18.09 22.08
C GLY A 285 11.71 18.20 22.51
N GLU A 286 11.97 18.91 23.62
CA GLU A 286 13.32 19.03 24.17
C GLU A 286 13.91 17.64 24.43
N ALA A 287 15.13 17.43 23.91
CA ALA A 287 15.86 16.18 24.10
C ALA A 287 16.04 15.89 25.60
N VAL A 288 15.28 14.93 26.11
CA VAL A 288 15.48 14.43 27.48
C VAL A 288 16.74 13.56 27.46
N SER A 289 17.85 14.09 28.00
CA SER A 289 19.02 13.43 28.63
C SER A 289 19.28 11.93 28.30
N PRO A 290 20.55 11.54 28.10
CA PRO A 290 21.00 10.85 26.88
C PRO A 290 20.19 9.59 26.49
N THR A 291 19.44 9.73 25.38
CA THR A 291 19.50 8.90 24.16
C THR A 291 19.47 7.36 24.26
N ASP A 292 18.46 6.78 24.93
CA ASP A 292 18.02 5.42 24.58
C ASP A 292 17.08 5.51 23.37
N LEU A 293 17.65 5.67 22.17
CA LEU A 293 16.88 5.56 20.93
C LEU A 293 16.48 4.10 20.70
N LYS A 294 15.23 3.90 20.30
CA LYS A 294 14.67 2.60 19.91
C LYS A 294 13.94 2.71 18.58
N ALA A 295 13.97 1.65 17.77
CA ALA A 295 13.34 1.61 16.46
C ALA A 295 12.36 0.45 16.33
N ALA A 296 11.20 0.74 15.76
CA ALA A 296 10.19 -0.23 15.35
C ALA A 296 10.32 -0.45 13.85
N ILE A 297 10.68 -1.66 13.43
CA ILE A 297 10.86 -2.04 12.03
C ILE A 297 9.63 -2.80 11.54
N GLY A 298 9.13 -2.42 10.37
CA GLY A 298 8.06 -3.09 9.66
C GLY A 298 8.34 -3.17 8.15
N LEU A 299 7.69 -4.12 7.50
CA LEU A 299 7.65 -4.24 6.05
C LEU A 299 6.35 -3.59 5.57
N TYR A 300 6.42 -2.73 4.57
CA TYR A 300 5.26 -1.95 4.12
C TYR A 300 4.94 -2.25 2.67
N SER A 301 3.66 -2.38 2.35
CA SER A 301 3.22 -2.59 0.97
C SER A 301 1.93 -1.86 0.64
N HIS A 302 1.81 -1.47 -0.62
CA HIS A 302 0.55 -1.06 -1.23
C HIS A 302 -0.49 -2.19 -1.33
N MET A 303 -0.11 -3.45 -1.09
CA MET A 303 -1.04 -4.59 -0.93
C MET A 303 -0.58 -5.46 0.27
N PRO A 304 -0.94 -5.10 1.51
CA PRO A 304 -0.38 -5.70 2.72
C PRO A 304 -0.69 -7.19 2.93
N GLY A 305 -1.79 -7.71 2.39
CA GLY A 305 -2.14 -9.14 2.43
C GLY A 305 -1.61 -9.98 1.25
N SER A 306 -0.83 -9.38 0.34
CA SER A 306 -0.39 -10.03 -0.89
C SER A 306 0.94 -10.78 -0.71
N PRO A 307 1.15 -11.92 -1.40
CA PRO A 307 2.42 -12.66 -1.39
C PRO A 307 3.59 -12.02 -2.17
N GLN A 308 3.46 -10.76 -2.60
CA GLN A 308 4.54 -10.04 -3.30
C GLN A 308 5.68 -9.61 -2.36
N LEU A 309 6.72 -8.95 -2.88
CA LEU A 309 7.71 -8.29 -2.03
C LEU A 309 7.17 -6.93 -1.53
N PRO A 310 7.57 -6.48 -0.32
CA PRO A 310 7.16 -5.17 0.19
C PRO A 310 7.65 -4.05 -0.73
N ASP A 311 7.05 -2.87 -0.62
CA ASP A 311 7.50 -1.69 -1.36
C ASP A 311 8.66 -1.00 -0.64
N PHE A 312 8.69 -1.05 0.69
CA PHE A 312 9.82 -0.54 1.49
C PHE A 312 9.95 -1.22 2.85
N VAL A 313 11.17 -1.18 3.40
CA VAL A 313 11.43 -1.47 4.82
C VAL A 313 11.37 -0.15 5.58
N GLY A 314 10.49 -0.06 6.58
CA GLY A 314 10.30 1.14 7.38
C GLY A 314 10.85 0.97 8.80
N ALA A 315 11.44 2.02 9.35
CA ALA A 315 11.83 2.07 10.76
C ALA A 315 11.37 3.37 11.44
N ALA A 316 10.41 3.27 12.36
CA ALA A 316 9.99 4.38 13.21
C ALA A 316 10.91 4.50 14.43
N VAL A 317 11.59 5.63 14.61
CA VAL A 317 12.57 5.81 15.69
C VAL A 317 12.01 6.72 16.78
N CYS A 318 12.07 6.25 18.02
CA CYS A 318 11.56 6.93 19.20
C CYS A 318 12.65 7.21 20.23
N ALA A 319 12.53 8.37 20.90
CA ALA A 319 13.15 8.67 22.17
C ALA A 319 12.08 8.63 23.28
N GLY A 320 12.13 7.62 24.13
CA GLY A 320 11.05 7.38 25.11
C GLY A 320 9.72 7.02 24.41
N SER A 321 8.71 7.89 24.54
CA SER A 321 7.41 7.76 23.85
C SER A 321 7.24 8.69 22.66
N GLN A 322 8.24 9.52 22.37
CA GLN A 322 8.19 10.49 21.28
C GLN A 322 8.91 9.94 20.05
N GLN A 323 8.25 9.92 18.90
CA GLN A 323 8.92 9.67 17.62
C GLN A 323 9.79 10.87 17.23
N VAL A 324 11.02 10.60 16.81
CA VAL A 324 12.02 11.64 16.51
C VAL A 324 12.36 11.71 15.02
N PHE A 325 12.38 10.56 14.34
CA PHE A 325 12.47 10.46 12.89
C PHE A 325 11.98 9.06 12.48
N ALA A 326 11.87 8.84 11.18
CA ALA A 326 11.68 7.53 10.60
C ALA A 326 12.64 7.33 9.42
N LEU A 327 12.82 6.08 9.02
CA LEU A 327 13.55 5.69 7.82
C LEU A 327 12.61 4.89 6.91
N ALA A 328 12.73 5.08 5.60
CA ALA A 328 12.06 4.24 4.61
C ALA A 328 13.07 3.84 3.53
N ALA A 329 13.41 2.56 3.44
CA ALA A 329 14.25 2.02 2.38
C ALA A 329 13.37 1.38 1.30
N TRP A 330 13.17 2.10 0.20
CA TRP A 330 12.33 1.71 -0.92
C TRP A 330 13.02 0.67 -1.78
N LEU A 331 12.36 -0.47 -1.99
CA LEU A 331 12.91 -1.57 -2.78
C LEU A 331 12.83 -1.26 -4.27
N ASN A 332 13.84 -1.68 -5.02
CA ASN A 332 13.73 -1.80 -6.46
C ASN A 332 13.07 -3.15 -6.82
N PRO A 333 11.80 -3.18 -7.25
CA PRO A 333 11.09 -4.43 -7.50
C PRO A 333 11.71 -5.29 -8.61
N LEU A 334 12.55 -4.73 -9.49
CA LEU A 334 13.25 -5.48 -10.54
C LEU A 334 14.39 -6.36 -9.98
N ARG A 335 14.83 -6.14 -8.74
CA ARG A 335 15.95 -6.88 -8.12
C ARG A 335 15.49 -8.03 -7.21
N GLY A 336 14.18 -8.18 -6.99
CA GLY A 336 13.65 -9.29 -6.20
C GLY A 336 14.15 -9.27 -4.74
N GLU A 337 14.45 -10.46 -4.19
CA GLU A 337 14.90 -10.63 -2.81
C GLU A 337 16.18 -9.84 -2.48
N GLU A 338 17.08 -9.64 -3.45
CA GLU A 338 18.31 -8.84 -3.27
C GLU A 338 17.99 -7.39 -2.86
N ALA A 339 16.90 -6.81 -3.36
CA ALA A 339 16.46 -5.48 -2.93
C ALA A 339 15.94 -5.47 -1.49
N LEU A 340 15.29 -6.55 -1.05
CA LEU A 340 14.79 -6.66 0.33
C LEU A 340 15.96 -6.77 1.32
N ASP A 341 16.96 -7.58 0.99
CA ASP A 341 18.17 -7.70 1.79
C ASP A 341 18.91 -6.36 1.88
N ALA A 342 19.12 -5.70 0.73
CA ALA A 342 19.76 -4.38 0.67
C ALA A 342 18.99 -3.30 1.45
N ALA A 343 17.66 -3.26 1.33
CA ALA A 343 16.81 -2.32 2.08
C ALA A 343 16.89 -2.56 3.59
N THR A 344 16.86 -3.83 4.00
CA THR A 344 17.01 -4.22 5.42
C THR A 344 18.37 -3.78 5.97
N GLU A 345 19.45 -4.06 5.23
CA GLU A 345 20.81 -3.68 5.59
C GLU A 345 20.94 -2.15 5.70
N ALA A 346 20.49 -1.41 4.69
CA ALA A 346 20.53 0.06 4.67
C ALA A 346 19.81 0.68 5.88
N VAL A 347 18.64 0.16 6.27
CA VAL A 347 17.94 0.59 7.48
C VAL A 347 18.78 0.29 8.72
N MET A 348 19.28 -0.94 8.87
CA MET A 348 20.03 -1.35 10.06
C MET A 348 21.36 -0.60 10.23
N GLU A 349 22.08 -0.35 9.13
CA GLU A 349 23.30 0.47 9.13
C GLU A 349 23.00 1.91 9.56
N GLU A 350 21.95 2.51 9.01
CA GLU A 350 21.56 3.88 9.34
C GLU A 350 21.09 4.02 10.79
N LEU A 351 20.34 3.05 11.31
CA LEU A 351 19.96 2.99 12.72
C LEU A 351 21.20 2.88 13.62
N THR A 352 22.15 2.02 13.27
CA THR A 352 23.40 1.83 14.01
C THR A 352 24.23 3.12 14.00
N ARG A 353 24.37 3.76 12.84
CA ARG A 353 25.08 5.04 12.67
C ARG A 353 24.49 6.15 13.55
N ARG A 354 23.19 6.13 13.78
CA ARG A 354 22.46 7.09 14.63
C ARG A 354 22.40 6.72 16.11
N GLY A 355 23.04 5.62 16.51
CA GLY A 355 23.10 5.20 17.92
C GLY A 355 21.78 4.62 18.44
N VAL A 356 20.96 4.02 17.57
CA VAL A 356 19.77 3.29 18.00
C VAL A 356 20.20 2.02 18.74
N SER A 357 19.75 1.92 19.99
CA SER A 357 20.22 0.89 20.94
C SER A 357 19.32 -0.33 21.03
N LYS A 358 18.06 -0.21 20.57
CA LYS A 358 17.03 -1.25 20.64
C LYS A 358 16.21 -1.27 19.36
N VAL A 359 15.99 -2.44 18.81
CA VAL A 359 15.19 -2.65 17.61
C VAL A 359 14.12 -3.69 17.91
N ALA A 360 12.88 -3.43 17.47
CA ALA A 360 11.78 -4.37 17.53
C ALA A 360 11.17 -4.51 16.12
N VAL A 361 11.02 -5.73 15.64
CA VAL A 361 10.21 -6.02 14.44
C VAL A 361 8.76 -6.11 14.88
N ILE A 362 7.87 -5.33 14.26
CA ILE A 362 6.50 -5.13 14.78
C ILE A 362 5.44 -5.99 14.11
N SER A 363 5.76 -6.61 12.97
CA SER A 363 4.85 -7.45 12.20
C SER A 363 5.65 -8.41 11.33
N GLU A 364 5.16 -9.65 11.17
CA GLU A 364 5.62 -10.57 10.13
C GLU A 364 4.85 -10.39 8.82
N GLU A 365 3.65 -9.79 8.88
CA GLU A 365 2.83 -9.39 7.74
C GLU A 365 3.21 -7.99 7.26
N PHE A 366 2.93 -7.70 5.99
CA PHE A 366 3.14 -6.35 5.48
C PHE A 366 2.10 -5.39 6.05
N LEU A 367 2.56 -4.18 6.34
CA LEU A 367 1.75 -3.09 6.86
C LEU A 367 1.28 -2.21 5.69
N PRO A 368 0.08 -1.62 5.79
CA PRO A 368 -0.37 -0.64 4.81
C PRO A 368 0.48 0.63 4.90
N ILE A 369 0.43 1.41 3.84
CA ILE A 369 1.02 2.73 3.75
C ILE A 369 0.08 3.70 4.45
N ASP A 370 0.55 4.31 5.53
CA ASP A 370 -0.24 5.27 6.30
C ASP A 370 0.33 6.68 6.12
N VAL A 371 -0.54 7.68 6.04
CA VAL A 371 -0.15 9.11 5.97
C VAL A 371 -0.61 9.81 7.23
N CYS A 372 0.25 10.68 7.78
CA CYS A 372 -0.09 11.47 8.95
C CYS A 372 -1.07 12.60 8.58
N PRO A 373 -2.26 12.70 9.21
CA PRO A 373 -3.18 13.82 8.99
C PRO A 373 -2.52 15.16 9.26
N CYS A 374 -1.78 15.34 10.34
CA CYS A 374 -1.26 16.66 10.70
C CYS A 374 -0.30 17.30 9.67
N CYS A 375 0.50 16.49 8.95
CA CYS A 375 1.54 17.03 8.06
C CYS A 375 1.54 16.42 6.67
N GLY A 376 0.69 15.43 6.41
CA GLY A 376 0.58 14.81 5.11
C GLY A 376 1.76 13.95 4.68
N LYS A 377 2.69 13.64 5.60
CA LYS A 377 3.87 12.81 5.36
C LYS A 377 3.59 11.35 5.67
N LEU A 378 4.38 10.45 5.07
CA LEU A 378 4.40 9.03 5.40
C LEU A 378 4.60 8.83 6.91
N THR A 379 3.74 8.04 7.53
CA THR A 379 3.86 7.66 8.94
C THR A 379 4.07 6.17 9.08
N LEU A 380 4.88 5.79 10.07
CA LEU A 380 5.25 4.40 10.31
C LEU A 380 4.71 3.96 11.67
N ARG A 381 4.25 2.73 11.74
CA ARG A 381 3.65 2.15 12.94
C ARG A 381 4.72 1.92 14.02
N VAL A 382 4.32 2.11 15.27
CA VAL A 382 5.10 1.77 16.46
C VAL A 382 4.25 0.87 17.36
N PRO A 383 4.88 0.02 18.18
CA PRO A 383 4.16 -0.76 19.16
C PRO A 383 3.36 0.15 20.10
N THR A 384 2.09 -0.17 20.34
CA THR A 384 1.17 0.68 21.12
C THR A 384 1.66 0.95 22.54
N GLU A 385 2.45 0.02 23.12
CA GLU A 385 3.06 0.18 24.43
C GLU A 385 4.17 1.24 24.46
N TRP A 386 4.70 1.66 23.31
CA TRP A 386 5.67 2.76 23.22
C TRP A 386 5.01 4.12 23.33
N LEU A 387 3.73 4.23 22.96
CA LEU A 387 2.96 5.47 23.00
C LEU A 387 2.45 5.82 24.41
N LYS A 388 2.50 4.86 25.35
CA LYS A 388 2.06 5.08 26.73
C LYS A 388 3.04 6.02 27.45
N PRO A 389 2.59 7.17 27.98
CA PRO A 389 3.46 8.05 28.75
C PRO A 389 3.99 7.27 29.97
N GLN A 390 5.31 7.31 30.17
CA GLN A 390 5.91 6.70 31.34
C GLN A 390 5.28 7.31 32.60
N PRO A 391 4.82 6.50 33.58
CA PRO A 391 4.27 7.05 34.80
C PRO A 391 5.33 7.94 35.44
N VAL A 392 5.04 9.24 35.56
CA VAL A 392 5.94 10.19 36.19
C VAL A 392 6.19 9.69 37.60
N ARG A 393 7.40 9.14 37.83
CA ARG A 393 7.86 8.77 39.17
C ARG A 393 8.02 10.07 39.96
N LYS A 394 6.94 10.57 40.55
CA LYS A 394 7.02 11.63 41.55
C LYS A 394 7.89 11.07 42.67
N ARG A 395 9.12 11.56 42.81
CA ARG A 395 9.95 11.29 43.97
C ARG A 395 9.11 11.66 45.19
N LYS A 396 8.73 10.66 46.01
CA LYS A 396 8.01 10.92 47.26
C LYS A 396 8.90 11.85 48.08
N VAL A 397 8.51 13.12 48.20
CA VAL A 397 9.26 14.07 49.01
C VAL A 397 9.08 13.68 50.47
N GLY A 398 10.17 13.34 51.15
CA GLY A 398 10.13 13.04 52.57
C GLY A 398 9.70 14.29 53.33
N ARG A 399 8.93 14.14 54.42
CA ARG A 399 8.51 15.27 55.28
C ARG A 399 9.70 16.16 55.73
N ASN A 400 10.91 15.60 55.81
CA ASN A 400 12.12 16.31 56.23
C ASN A 400 13.00 16.81 55.08
N ASP A 401 12.70 16.47 53.82
CA ASP A 401 13.49 16.88 52.65
C ASP A 401 13.29 18.37 52.34
N PRO A 402 14.24 19.03 51.66
CA PRO A 402 14.05 20.39 51.14
C PRO A 402 12.76 20.50 50.31
N CYS A 403 12.01 21.57 50.52
CA CYS A 403 10.72 21.78 49.87
C CYS A 403 10.91 22.12 48.38
N PRO A 404 10.23 21.43 47.46
CA PRO A 404 10.45 21.59 46.02
C PRO A 404 9.97 22.94 45.46
N CYS A 405 9.31 23.79 46.26
CA CYS A 405 8.94 25.15 45.86
C CYS A 405 10.11 26.16 45.93
N GLY A 406 11.32 25.72 46.30
CA GLY A 406 12.50 26.58 46.35
C GLY A 406 12.63 27.44 47.61
N SER A 407 11.77 27.25 48.62
CA SER A 407 11.78 28.06 49.84
C SER A 407 12.97 27.80 50.79
N GLY A 408 13.78 26.76 50.53
CA GLY A 408 14.86 26.32 51.42
C GLY A 408 14.39 25.65 52.73
N LEU A 409 13.09 25.60 52.98
CA LEU A 409 12.51 24.97 54.18
C LEU A 409 12.30 23.45 53.99
N LYS A 410 12.24 22.69 55.08
CA LYS A 410 11.81 21.27 55.02
C LYS A 410 10.35 21.17 54.58
N TYR A 411 9.98 20.14 53.80
CA TYR A 411 8.64 19.99 53.22
C TYR A 411 7.51 20.12 54.26
N LYS A 412 7.64 19.48 55.44
CA LYS A 412 6.68 19.57 56.55
C LYS A 412 6.49 20.97 57.14
N LYS A 413 7.42 21.89 56.89
CA LYS A 413 7.37 23.28 57.39
C LYS A 413 6.92 24.27 56.29
N CYS A 414 6.70 23.80 55.06
CA CYS A 414 6.32 24.63 53.92
C CYS A 414 5.09 24.04 53.21
N CYS A 415 5.20 23.50 52.00
CA CYS A 415 4.06 22.97 51.24
C CYS A 415 3.36 21.78 51.92
N GLY A 416 4.01 21.09 52.85
CA GLY A 416 3.45 20.00 53.65
C GLY A 416 3.02 20.41 55.06
N LYS A 417 2.92 21.71 55.38
CA LYS A 417 2.57 22.23 56.72
C LYS A 417 1.09 21.98 57.08
N ASN A 418 0.23 21.92 56.07
CA ASN A 418 -1.22 21.72 56.21
C ASN A 418 -1.70 20.47 55.44
N ARG A 419 -0.81 19.51 55.21
CA ARG A 419 -1.10 18.21 54.59
C ARG A 419 -0.75 17.06 55.51
#